data_AF-U4T4H1-F1
#
_entry.id   AF-U4T4H1-F1
#
_cell.length_a   1.000
_cell.length_b   1.000
_cell.length_c   1.000
_cell.angle_alpha   90.00
_cell.angle_beta   90.00
_cell.angle_gamma   90.00
#
_symmetry.space_group_name_H-M   'P 1'
#
loop_
_entity.id
_entity.type
_entity.pdbx_description
1 polymer ?
#
loop_
_entity_poly.entity_id
_entity_poly.type
_entity_poly.pdbx_seq_one_letter_code
_entity_poly.pdbx_strand_id
1 'polypeptide(L)'
;MLAIALDTAALITTFDPRSLIYLFDMIGIVACSVSGTILAKHKNFDVFGCLLVSIVTAIGGGTVRDVILNRHPLFWMVDMSYLTVITISSLVMQIFFHPNSRRVDKFLKLSDTIGLSAFTLIGIKVADSMGANVPVALLLGVITIIVGGIIRDMICNEIPLVLQQEIYITAALTGGTLYFALHNLGVIAWVADIAAMSTIFTLRMLAIRYEWQFPTLEWKY
;
A
#
# COMPACT_ATOMS: atom_id res chain seq x y z
N MET A 1 -7.96 -27.93 17.51
CA MET A 1 -7.25 -27.01 18.41
C MET A 1 -5.76 -27.12 18.09
N LEU A 2 -5.36 -26.60 16.92
CA LEU A 2 -3.96 -26.61 16.49
C LEU A 2 -3.38 -25.27 16.91
N ALA A 3 -2.64 -25.25 18.01
CA ALA A 3 -1.83 -24.10 18.38
C ALA A 3 -0.70 -23.99 17.35
N ILE A 4 -0.91 -23.15 16.33
CA ILE A 4 0.19 -22.57 15.58
C ILE A 4 0.94 -21.74 16.62
N ALA A 5 2.02 -22.29 17.16
CA ALA A 5 2.96 -21.53 17.95
C ALA A 5 3.46 -20.40 17.04
N LEU A 6 2.93 -19.19 17.27
CA LEU A 6 3.37 -18.00 16.56
C LEU A 6 4.85 -17.82 16.83
N ASP A 7 5.66 -17.98 15.79
CA ASP A 7 7.05 -17.61 15.87
C ASP A 7 7.12 -16.08 15.87
N THR A 8 7.29 -15.50 17.06
CA THR A 8 7.59 -14.08 17.22
C THR A 8 8.83 -13.68 16.41
N ALA A 9 9.74 -14.63 16.10
CA ALA A 9 10.88 -14.38 15.24
C ALA A 9 10.49 -14.14 13.77
N ALA A 10 9.39 -14.71 13.25
CA ALA A 10 8.93 -14.44 11.88
C ALA A 10 8.42 -13.00 11.71
N LEU A 11 7.83 -12.42 12.76
CA LEU A 11 7.38 -11.02 12.76
C LEU A 11 8.59 -10.06 12.91
N ILE A 12 9.52 -10.39 13.81
CA ILE A 12 10.75 -9.63 14.06
C ILE A 12 11.69 -9.64 12.84
N THR A 13 11.78 -10.74 12.09
CA THR A 13 12.65 -10.82 10.91
C THR A 13 12.12 -10.05 9.71
N THR A 14 10.79 -10.00 9.51
CA THR A 14 10.19 -9.25 8.39
C THR A 14 10.28 -7.73 8.54
N PHE A 15 10.32 -7.23 9.78
CA PHE A 15 10.38 -5.79 10.09
C PHE A 15 11.59 -5.45 10.98
N ASP A 16 12.72 -6.13 10.79
CA ASP A 16 13.97 -5.69 11.39
C ASP A 16 14.28 -4.27 10.86
N PRO A 17 14.51 -3.26 11.72
CA PRO A 17 14.85 -1.90 11.30
C PRO A 17 16.03 -1.80 10.33
N ARG A 18 16.88 -2.83 10.26
CA ARG A 18 18.03 -2.90 9.35
C ARG A 18 17.71 -3.53 7.99
N SER A 19 16.50 -4.06 7.82
CA SER A 19 16.09 -4.73 6.59
C SER A 19 15.67 -3.72 5.52
N LEU A 20 15.97 -4.06 4.27
CA LEU A 20 15.54 -3.30 3.10
C LEU A 20 14.00 -3.27 2.97
N ILE A 21 13.33 -4.32 3.46
CA ILE A 21 11.86 -4.42 3.51
C ILE A 21 11.28 -3.39 4.48
N TYR A 22 11.85 -3.23 5.68
CA TYR A 22 11.41 -2.21 6.63
C TYR A 22 11.55 -0.79 6.07
N LEU A 23 12.63 -0.52 5.33
CA LEU A 23 12.78 0.77 4.64
C LEU A 23 11.67 1.01 3.62
N PHE A 24 11.32 0.01 2.82
CA PHE A 24 10.21 0.10 1.87
C PHE A 24 8.86 0.24 2.57
N ASP A 25 8.67 -0.40 3.72
CA ASP A 25 7.46 -0.27 4.52
C ASP A 25 7.30 1.17 5.05
N MET A 26 8.37 1.75 5.61
CA MET A 26 8.38 3.15 6.03
C MET A 26 8.07 4.12 4.89
N ILE A 27 8.64 3.89 3.70
CA ILE A 27 8.36 4.70 2.50
C ILE A 27 6.88 4.57 2.13
N GLY A 28 6.34 3.35 2.10
CA GLY A 28 4.93 3.09 1.82
C GLY A 28 4.00 3.77 2.82
N ILE A 29 4.35 3.74 4.10
CA ILE A 29 3.56 4.35 5.18
C ILE A 29 3.56 5.87 5.10
N VAL A 30 4.71 6.48 4.82
CA VAL A 30 4.76 7.93 4.54
C VAL A 30 3.90 8.26 3.32
N ALA A 31 4.01 7.48 2.25
CA ALA A 31 3.28 7.75 1.02
C ALA A 31 1.75 7.62 1.20
N CYS A 32 1.30 6.58 1.90
CA CYS A 32 -0.11 6.38 2.23
C CYS A 32 -0.63 7.43 3.23
N SER A 33 0.15 7.79 4.25
CA SER A 33 -0.17 8.89 5.19
C SER A 33 -0.37 10.21 4.44
N VAL A 34 0.57 10.55 3.54
CA VAL A 34 0.48 11.74 2.68
C VAL A 34 -0.76 11.68 1.79
N SER A 35 -1.06 10.54 1.17
CA SER A 35 -2.27 10.38 0.34
C SER A 35 -3.56 10.62 1.15
N GLY A 36 -3.64 10.08 2.37
CA GLY A 36 -4.77 10.23 3.27
C GLY A 36 -4.93 11.66 3.75
N THR A 37 -3.83 12.31 4.14
CA THR A 37 -3.84 13.72 4.54
C THR A 37 -4.28 14.63 3.41
N ILE A 38 -3.76 14.44 2.20
CA ILE A 38 -4.10 15.25 1.03
C ILE A 38 -5.61 15.19 0.77
N LEU A 39 -6.19 13.99 0.77
CA LEU A 39 -7.62 13.82 0.48
C LEU A 39 -8.49 14.40 1.60
N ALA A 40 -8.19 14.08 2.86
CA ALA A 40 -8.92 14.61 4.01
C ALA A 40 -8.88 16.13 4.08
N LYS A 41 -7.71 16.72 3.81
CA LYS A 41 -7.54 18.17 3.75
C LYS A 41 -8.31 18.78 2.58
N HIS A 42 -8.35 18.12 1.42
CA HIS A 42 -9.17 18.58 0.30
C HIS A 42 -10.66 18.58 0.63
N LYS A 43 -11.10 17.65 1.49
CA LYS A 43 -12.46 17.56 2.02
C LYS A 43 -12.73 18.46 3.22
N ASN A 44 -11.83 19.37 3.55
CA ASN A 44 -11.95 20.34 4.64
C ASN A 44 -12.13 19.70 6.02
N PHE A 45 -11.54 18.51 6.25
CA PHE A 45 -11.49 17.93 7.58
C PHE A 45 -10.55 18.76 8.48
N ASP A 46 -10.80 18.74 9.78
CA ASP A 46 -9.94 19.39 10.77
C ASP A 46 -8.61 18.63 10.95
N VAL A 47 -7.72 19.16 11.81
CA VAL A 47 -6.39 18.59 12.03
C VAL A 47 -6.47 17.13 12.49
N PHE A 48 -7.40 16.84 13.40
CA PHE A 48 -7.62 15.50 13.93
C PHE A 48 -8.24 14.56 12.90
N GLY A 49 -9.21 15.04 12.12
CA GLY A 49 -9.80 14.28 11.01
C GLY A 49 -8.76 13.91 9.95
N CYS A 50 -7.88 14.85 9.57
CA CYS A 50 -6.78 14.59 8.65
C CYS A 50 -5.81 13.54 9.21
N LEU A 51 -5.46 13.64 10.49
CA LEU A 51 -4.58 12.67 11.15
C LEU A 51 -5.22 11.28 11.21
N LEU A 52 -6.50 11.19 11.57
CA LEU A 52 -7.24 9.93 11.65
C LEU A 52 -7.31 9.23 10.28
N VAL A 53 -7.67 9.96 9.21
CA VAL A 53 -7.66 9.40 7.86
C VAL A 53 -6.27 8.90 7.49
N SER A 54 -5.22 9.65 7.83
CA SER A 54 -3.83 9.28 7.51
C SER A 54 -3.39 8.00 8.21
N ILE A 55 -3.72 7.87 9.50
CA ILE A 55 -3.48 6.64 10.28
C ILE A 55 -4.19 5.47 9.62
N VAL A 56 -5.50 5.56 9.43
CA VAL A 56 -6.28 4.45 8.89
C VAL A 56 -5.84 4.08 7.47
N THR A 57 -5.47 5.06 6.65
CA THR A 57 -4.93 4.81 5.29
C THR A 57 -3.61 4.06 5.34
N ALA A 58 -2.67 4.47 6.21
CA ALA A 58 -1.32 3.94 6.25
C ALA A 58 -1.23 2.54 6.88
N ILE A 59 -1.98 2.27 7.96
CA ILE A 59 -1.92 0.98 8.67
C ILE A 59 -3.08 0.03 8.36
N GLY A 60 -4.19 0.52 7.78
CA GLY A 60 -5.41 -0.28 7.61
C GLY A 60 -5.22 -1.50 6.72
N GLY A 61 -4.53 -1.33 5.60
CA GLY A 61 -4.27 -2.43 4.66
C GLY A 61 -3.36 -3.53 5.24
N GLY A 62 -2.23 -3.14 5.85
CA GLY A 62 -1.36 -4.08 6.56
C GLY A 62 -2.05 -4.77 7.74
N THR A 63 -2.94 -4.06 8.45
CA THR A 63 -3.73 -4.62 9.54
C THR A 63 -4.68 -5.70 9.03
N VAL A 64 -5.43 -5.43 7.96
CA VAL A 64 -6.34 -6.43 7.37
C VAL A 64 -5.56 -7.63 6.84
N ARG A 65 -4.43 -7.43 6.16
CA ARG A 65 -3.53 -8.52 5.75
C ARG A 65 -3.13 -9.40 6.94
N ASP A 66 -2.61 -8.78 8.00
CA ASP A 66 -2.09 -9.51 9.15
C ASP A 66 -3.21 -10.24 9.91
N VAL A 67 -4.42 -9.67 10.00
CA VAL A 67 -5.59 -10.36 10.56
C VAL A 67 -6.01 -11.56 9.70
N ILE A 68 -6.08 -11.42 8.38
CA ILE A 68 -6.41 -12.53 7.46
C ILE A 68 -5.40 -13.68 7.61
N LEU A 69 -4.13 -13.33 7.78
CA LEU A 69 -3.04 -14.27 7.97
C LEU A 69 -2.88 -14.75 9.43
N ASN A 70 -3.72 -14.30 10.35
CA ASN A 70 -3.62 -14.61 11.78
C ASN A 70 -2.24 -14.26 12.39
N ARG A 71 -1.64 -13.14 11.95
CA ARG A 71 -0.40 -12.57 12.47
C ARG A 71 -0.71 -11.56 13.58
N HIS A 72 -0.34 -11.92 14.80
CA HIS A 72 -0.50 -11.10 15.99
C HIS A 72 0.80 -11.09 16.83
N PRO A 73 1.07 -10.05 17.64
CA PRO A 73 0.41 -8.74 17.64
C PRO A 73 0.63 -7.97 16.31
N LEU A 74 -0.21 -6.96 16.04
CA LEU A 74 -0.12 -6.18 14.82
C LEU A 74 1.16 -5.32 14.79
N PHE A 75 1.76 -5.16 13.62
CA PHE A 75 3.06 -4.50 13.44
C PHE A 75 3.15 -3.10 14.11
N TRP A 76 2.13 -2.26 13.94
CA TRP A 76 2.08 -0.90 14.49
C TRP A 76 1.81 -0.85 15.99
N MET A 77 1.35 -1.95 16.60
CA MET A 77 1.19 -2.06 18.06
C MET A 77 2.51 -2.43 18.75
N VAL A 78 3.42 -3.06 18.01
CA VAL A 78 4.74 -3.46 18.51
C VAL A 78 5.74 -2.33 18.37
N ASP A 79 5.74 -1.66 17.22
CA ASP A 79 6.70 -0.60 16.91
C ASP A 79 6.00 0.77 16.80
N MET A 80 6.31 1.66 17.74
CA MET A 80 5.76 3.01 17.79
C MET A 80 6.29 3.92 16.68
N SER A 81 7.34 3.51 15.97
CA SER A 81 7.89 4.25 14.82
C SER A 81 6.83 4.45 13.75
N TYR A 82 5.97 3.45 13.53
CA TYR A 82 4.85 3.52 12.58
C TYR A 82 3.92 4.71 12.86
N LEU A 83 3.36 4.80 14.07
CA LEU A 83 2.46 5.89 14.46
C LEU A 83 3.17 7.25 14.48
N THR A 84 4.44 7.27 14.89
CA THR A 84 5.24 8.50 14.94
C THR A 84 5.47 9.07 13.53
N VAL A 85 5.88 8.23 12.58
CA VAL A 85 6.12 8.62 11.18
C VAL A 85 4.84 9.08 10.51
N ILE A 86 3.71 8.39 10.74
CA ILE A 86 2.41 8.79 10.22
C ILE A 86 2.02 10.16 10.75
N THR A 87 2.15 10.39 12.06
CA THR A 87 1.78 11.65 12.70
C THR A 87 2.62 12.81 12.16
N ILE A 88 3.94 12.63 12.09
CA ILE A 88 4.85 13.67 11.58
C ILE A 88 4.56 13.96 10.11
N SER A 89 4.46 12.92 9.27
CA SER A 89 4.19 13.09 7.83
C SER A 89 2.84 13.78 7.59
N SER A 90 1.81 13.43 8.35
CA SER A 90 0.49 14.07 8.25
C SER A 90 0.57 15.55 8.64
N LEU A 91 1.15 15.87 9.81
CA LEU A 91 1.25 17.27 10.27
C LEU A 91 2.07 18.15 9.32
N VAL A 92 3.21 17.64 8.83
CA VAL A 92 4.03 18.33 7.82
C VAL A 92 3.18 18.59 6.57
N MET A 93 2.45 17.59 6.08
CA MET A 93 1.63 17.75 4.89
C MET A 93 0.46 18.73 5.12
N GLN A 94 -0.13 18.73 6.31
CA GLN A 94 -1.17 19.69 6.69
C GLN A 94 -0.66 21.13 6.72
N ILE A 95 0.60 21.39 7.08
CA ILE A 95 1.16 22.74 7.11
C ILE A 95 1.55 23.22 5.71
N PHE A 96 2.30 22.41 4.97
CA PHE A 96 2.95 22.85 3.73
C PHE A 96 2.12 22.66 2.46
N PHE A 97 1.12 21.76 2.47
CA PHE A 97 0.33 21.48 1.27
C PHE A 97 -0.91 22.36 1.18
N HIS A 98 -0.95 23.27 0.22
CA HIS A 98 -2.15 24.04 -0.09
C HIS A 98 -2.99 23.34 -1.16
N PRO A 99 -4.21 22.87 -0.82
CA PRO A 99 -5.02 22.07 -1.72
C PRO A 99 -5.51 22.92 -2.91
N ASN A 100 -5.28 22.39 -4.11
CA ASN A 100 -5.88 22.83 -5.37
C ASN A 100 -6.24 21.55 -6.12
N SER A 101 -7.42 21.45 -6.73
CA SER A 101 -7.95 20.19 -7.30
C SER A 101 -6.95 19.48 -8.21
N ARG A 102 -6.24 20.20 -9.09
CA ARG A 102 -5.19 19.63 -9.96
C ARG A 102 -3.99 19.10 -9.19
N ARG A 103 -3.59 19.77 -8.10
CA ARG A 103 -2.47 19.32 -7.25
C ARG A 103 -2.89 18.12 -6.43
N VAL A 104 -4.09 18.15 -5.85
CA VAL A 104 -4.66 17.04 -5.06
C VAL A 104 -4.64 15.76 -5.89
N ASP A 105 -5.25 15.78 -7.08
CA ASP A 105 -5.30 14.59 -7.94
C ASP A 105 -3.91 14.05 -8.29
N LYS A 106 -2.99 14.94 -8.70
CA LYS A 106 -1.63 14.54 -9.07
C LYS A 106 -0.84 13.96 -7.90
N PHE A 107 -0.82 14.64 -6.75
CA PHE A 107 -0.03 14.20 -5.60
C PHE A 107 -0.64 12.99 -4.92
N LEU A 108 -1.97 12.89 -4.86
CA LEU A 108 -2.67 11.74 -4.32
C LEU A 108 -2.38 10.49 -5.16
N LYS A 109 -2.54 10.57 -6.49
CA LYS A 109 -2.20 9.44 -7.39
C LYS A 109 -0.72 9.04 -7.29
N LEU A 110 0.18 10.02 -7.19
CA LEU A 110 1.61 9.77 -7.09
C LEU A 110 1.98 9.08 -5.78
N SER A 111 1.55 9.62 -4.63
CA SER A 111 1.88 9.04 -3.33
C SER A 111 1.21 7.68 -3.15
N ASP A 112 -0.03 7.53 -3.63
CA ASP A 112 -0.71 6.23 -3.65
C ASP A 112 0.04 5.20 -4.52
N THR A 113 0.58 5.61 -5.67
CA THR A 113 1.40 4.72 -6.53
C THR A 113 2.70 4.27 -5.87
N ILE A 114 3.30 5.11 -5.02
CA ILE A 114 4.48 4.73 -4.22
C ILE A 114 4.09 3.71 -3.15
N GLY A 115 2.95 3.90 -2.47
CA GLY A 115 2.40 2.92 -1.54
C GLY A 115 2.05 1.60 -2.24
N LEU A 116 1.46 1.67 -3.43
CA LEU A 116 1.07 0.53 -4.26
C LEU A 116 2.26 -0.35 -4.61
N SER A 117 3.39 0.22 -5.03
CA SER A 117 4.57 -0.60 -5.34
C SER A 117 5.14 -1.28 -4.09
N ALA A 118 5.28 -0.54 -2.99
CA ALA A 118 5.85 -1.07 -1.74
C ALA A 118 4.93 -2.12 -1.07
N PHE A 119 3.68 -1.79 -0.78
CA PHE A 119 2.77 -2.65 -0.02
C PHE A 119 2.29 -3.86 -0.82
N THR A 120 2.21 -3.78 -2.14
CA THR A 120 1.95 -4.97 -2.95
C THR A 120 3.08 -5.98 -2.76
N LEU A 121 4.34 -5.55 -2.91
CA LEU A 121 5.48 -6.44 -2.73
C LEU A 121 5.57 -6.96 -1.29
N ILE A 122 5.43 -6.10 -0.29
CA ILE A 122 5.48 -6.50 1.13
C ILE A 122 4.36 -7.51 1.43
N GLY A 123 3.14 -7.25 0.96
CA GLY A 123 2.02 -8.18 1.13
C GLY A 123 2.26 -9.54 0.48
N ILE A 124 2.83 -9.56 -0.73
CA ILE A 124 3.25 -10.80 -1.40
C ILE A 124 4.28 -11.55 -0.56
N LYS A 125 5.35 -10.87 -0.13
CA LYS A 125 6.45 -11.50 0.63
C LYS A 125 5.99 -12.03 1.99
N VAL A 126 5.10 -11.31 2.67
CA VAL A 126 4.50 -11.76 3.92
C VAL A 126 3.61 -12.98 3.71
N ALA A 127 2.82 -13.01 2.64
CA ALA A 127 1.99 -14.17 2.34
C ALA A 127 2.84 -15.39 1.93
N ASP A 128 3.85 -15.18 1.10
CA ASP A 128 4.77 -16.21 0.62
C ASP A 128 5.59 -16.81 1.78
N SER A 129 6.08 -15.99 2.71
CA SER A 129 6.79 -16.48 3.91
C SER A 129 5.91 -17.30 4.84
N MET A 130 4.59 -17.18 4.73
CA MET A 130 3.62 -18.01 5.43
C MET A 130 3.20 -19.27 4.66
N GLY A 131 3.86 -19.56 3.53
CA GLY A 131 3.58 -20.73 2.70
C GLY A 131 2.31 -20.61 1.87
N ALA A 132 1.83 -19.39 1.62
CA ALA A 132 0.69 -19.19 0.72
C ALA A 132 1.08 -19.54 -0.73
N ASN A 133 0.18 -20.20 -1.44
CA ASN A 133 0.37 -20.45 -2.88
C ASN A 133 0.46 -19.12 -3.66
N VAL A 134 1.20 -19.13 -4.77
CA VAL A 134 1.46 -17.93 -5.61
C VAL A 134 0.20 -17.09 -5.89
N PRO A 135 -0.95 -17.64 -6.32
CA PRO A 135 -2.15 -16.82 -6.56
C PRO A 135 -2.67 -16.14 -5.29
N VAL A 136 -2.60 -16.81 -4.15
CA VAL A 136 -3.04 -16.26 -2.86
C VAL A 136 -2.10 -15.17 -2.39
N ALA A 137 -0.78 -15.34 -2.56
CA ALA A 137 0.20 -14.32 -2.24
C ALA A 137 0.02 -13.05 -3.09
N LEU A 138 -0.24 -13.20 -4.39
CA LEU A 138 -0.57 -12.08 -5.27
C LEU A 138 -1.82 -11.33 -4.80
N LEU A 139 -2.89 -12.07 -4.49
CA LEU A 139 -4.14 -11.48 -3.99
C LEU A 139 -3.93 -10.75 -2.66
N LEU A 140 -3.18 -11.33 -1.72
CA LEU A 140 -2.87 -10.68 -0.45
C LEU A 140 -2.02 -9.43 -0.64
N GLY A 141 -1.08 -9.43 -1.58
CA GLY A 141 -0.37 -8.22 -2.01
C GLY A 141 -1.31 -7.11 -2.43
N VAL A 142 -2.22 -7.42 -3.36
CA VAL A 142 -3.22 -6.46 -3.85
C VAL A 142 -4.13 -5.98 -2.70
N ILE A 143 -4.65 -6.89 -1.86
CA ILE A 143 -5.49 -6.57 -0.71
C ILE A 143 -4.79 -5.59 0.24
N THR A 144 -3.49 -5.83 0.50
CA THR A 144 -2.68 -5.02 1.43
C THR A 144 -2.68 -3.55 1.04
N ILE A 145 -2.62 -3.20 -0.24
CA ILE A 145 -2.69 -1.80 -0.67
C ILE A 145 -4.13 -1.30 -0.83
N ILE A 146 -5.00 -2.05 -1.50
CA ILE A 146 -6.31 -1.51 -1.90
C ILE A 146 -7.17 -1.20 -0.68
N VAL A 147 -7.05 -1.98 0.41
CA VAL A 147 -7.88 -1.77 1.60
C VAL A 147 -7.59 -0.42 2.25
N GLY A 148 -6.32 -0.02 2.35
CA GLY A 148 -5.96 1.30 2.89
C GLY A 148 -6.55 2.44 2.05
N GLY A 149 -6.43 2.35 0.72
CA GLY A 149 -7.00 3.31 -0.21
C GLY A 149 -8.54 3.34 -0.20
N ILE A 150 -9.20 2.18 -0.14
CA ILE A 150 -10.66 2.08 -0.06
C ILE A 150 -11.17 2.77 1.22
N ILE A 151 -10.58 2.46 2.37
CA ILE A 151 -11.04 3.06 3.63
C ILE A 151 -10.83 4.58 3.60
N ARG A 152 -9.68 5.05 3.09
CA ARG A 152 -9.40 6.48 2.87
C ARG A 152 -10.52 7.14 2.06
N ASP A 153 -10.79 6.59 0.88
CA ASP A 153 -11.70 7.19 -0.09
C ASP A 153 -13.14 7.17 0.45
N MET A 154 -13.57 6.08 1.09
CA MET A 154 -14.88 5.97 1.72
C MET A 154 -15.09 6.96 2.86
N ILE A 155 -14.10 7.13 3.76
CA ILE A 155 -14.19 8.13 4.84
C ILE A 155 -14.29 9.54 4.27
N CYS A 156 -13.60 9.81 3.17
CA CYS A 156 -13.64 11.09 2.46
C CYS A 156 -14.85 11.25 1.51
N ASN A 157 -15.78 10.29 1.50
CA ASN A 157 -16.95 10.25 0.63
C ASN A 157 -16.58 10.41 -0.86
N GLU A 158 -15.58 9.66 -1.30
CA GLU A 158 -15.13 9.55 -2.68
C GLU A 158 -15.27 8.11 -3.18
N ILE A 159 -15.46 7.95 -4.48
CA ILE A 159 -15.41 6.62 -5.10
C ILE A 159 -13.97 6.12 -5.00
N PRO A 160 -13.70 4.91 -4.45
CA PRO A 160 -12.35 4.40 -4.31
C PRO A 160 -11.54 4.40 -5.61
N LEU A 161 -10.29 4.86 -5.55
CA LEU A 161 -9.40 4.98 -6.71
C LEU A 161 -9.19 3.67 -7.46
N VAL A 162 -9.17 2.56 -6.74
CA VAL A 162 -9.08 1.21 -7.29
C VAL A 162 -10.26 0.86 -8.20
N LEU A 163 -11.45 1.42 -7.93
CA LEU A 163 -12.66 1.19 -8.73
C LEU A 163 -12.73 2.12 -9.94
N GLN A 164 -12.01 3.25 -9.91
CA GLN A 164 -11.97 4.20 -11.02
C GLN A 164 -10.89 3.88 -12.05
N GLN A 165 -9.84 3.15 -11.65
CA GLN A 165 -8.65 2.94 -12.48
C GLN A 165 -8.27 1.47 -12.60
N GLU A 166 -8.63 0.87 -13.73
CA GLU A 166 -8.46 -0.56 -13.98
C GLU A 166 -6.99 -1.02 -13.99
N ILE A 167 -6.04 -0.12 -14.27
CA ILE A 167 -4.60 -0.45 -14.28
C ILE A 167 -3.98 -0.50 -12.89
N TYR A 168 -4.75 -0.15 -11.87
CA TYR A 168 -4.32 -0.26 -10.47
C TYR A 168 -3.97 -1.70 -10.09
N ILE A 169 -4.95 -2.59 -10.25
CA ILE A 169 -4.84 -4.00 -9.88
C ILE A 169 -3.90 -4.72 -10.85
N THR A 170 -4.01 -4.43 -12.14
CA THR A 170 -3.19 -5.14 -13.14
C THR A 170 -1.70 -4.77 -13.03
N ALA A 171 -1.34 -3.53 -12.69
CA ALA A 171 0.04 -3.17 -12.40
C ALA A 171 0.59 -3.95 -11.19
N ALA A 172 -0.19 -4.05 -10.11
CA ALA A 172 0.17 -4.81 -8.91
C ALA A 172 0.37 -6.30 -9.22
N LEU A 173 -0.58 -6.92 -9.94
CA LEU A 173 -0.47 -8.32 -10.38
C LEU A 173 0.74 -8.54 -11.29
N THR A 174 0.97 -7.64 -12.25
CA THR A 174 2.11 -7.74 -13.18
C THR A 174 3.44 -7.71 -12.43
N GLY A 175 3.63 -6.74 -11.54
CA GLY A 175 4.86 -6.68 -10.73
C GLY A 175 5.02 -7.86 -9.77
N GLY A 176 3.92 -8.33 -9.18
CA GLY A 176 3.93 -9.52 -8.32
C GLY A 176 4.28 -10.80 -9.07
N THR A 177 3.75 -10.99 -10.29
CA THR A 177 4.12 -12.14 -11.13
C THR A 177 5.59 -12.08 -11.55
N LEU A 178 6.10 -10.89 -11.86
CA LEU A 178 7.51 -10.67 -12.13
C LEU A 178 8.39 -11.02 -10.91
N TYR A 179 7.97 -10.64 -9.70
CA TYR A 179 8.67 -11.02 -8.47
C TYR A 179 8.84 -12.54 -8.38
N PHE A 180 7.76 -13.31 -8.52
CA PHE A 180 7.83 -14.78 -8.46
C PHE A 180 8.67 -15.36 -9.61
N ALA A 181 8.58 -14.81 -10.82
CA ALA A 181 9.39 -15.25 -11.94
C ALA A 181 10.89 -15.07 -11.67
N LEU A 182 11.30 -13.89 -11.19
CA LEU A 182 12.69 -13.60 -10.84
C LEU A 182 13.17 -14.43 -9.65
N HIS A 183 12.32 -14.63 -8.65
CA HIS A 183 12.61 -15.48 -7.50
C HIS A 183 12.87 -16.93 -7.91
N ASN A 184 12.02 -17.50 -8.78
CA ASN A 184 12.17 -18.86 -9.30
C ASN A 184 13.41 -19.04 -10.19
N LEU A 185 13.90 -17.96 -10.83
CA LEU A 185 15.14 -17.95 -11.60
C LEU A 185 16.40 -17.83 -10.72
N GLY A 186 16.25 -17.73 -9.39
CA GLY A 186 17.38 -17.58 -8.46
C GLY A 186 18.03 -16.20 -8.50
N VAL A 187 17.31 -15.18 -8.99
CA VAL A 187 17.78 -13.79 -8.96
C VAL A 187 17.93 -13.32 -7.52
N ILE A 188 18.95 -12.51 -7.26
CA ILE A 188 19.24 -11.98 -5.92
C ILE A 188 18.01 -11.23 -5.38
N ALA A 189 17.62 -11.52 -4.13
CA ALA A 189 16.37 -11.06 -3.54
C ALA A 189 16.13 -9.54 -3.64
N TRP A 190 17.13 -8.71 -3.30
CA TRP A 190 16.98 -7.25 -3.36
C TRP A 190 16.82 -6.73 -4.80
N VAL A 191 17.39 -7.42 -5.80
CA VAL A 191 17.23 -7.09 -7.22
C VAL A 191 15.82 -7.43 -7.68
N ALA A 192 15.31 -8.61 -7.29
CA ALA A 192 13.94 -9.02 -7.59
C ALA A 192 12.91 -8.06 -6.96
N ASP A 193 13.13 -7.64 -5.71
CA ASP A 193 12.29 -6.68 -5.00
C ASP A 193 12.23 -5.33 -5.74
N ILE A 194 13.40 -4.74 -6.06
CA ILE A 194 13.47 -3.45 -6.75
C ILE A 194 12.88 -3.55 -8.16
N ALA A 195 13.15 -4.63 -8.89
CA ALA A 195 12.60 -4.84 -10.23
C ALA A 195 11.07 -4.93 -10.21
N ALA A 196 10.50 -5.68 -9.26
CA ALA A 196 9.06 -5.79 -9.09
C ALA A 196 8.42 -4.43 -8.74
N MET A 197 8.94 -3.74 -7.72
CA MET A 197 8.44 -2.42 -7.32
C MET A 197 8.55 -1.38 -8.44
N SER A 198 9.67 -1.37 -9.16
CA SER A 198 9.89 -0.47 -10.29
C SER A 198 8.90 -0.75 -11.40
N THR A 199 8.59 -2.03 -11.67
CA THR A 199 7.60 -2.42 -12.67
C THR A 199 6.19 -1.93 -12.28
N ILE A 200 5.78 -2.13 -11.03
CA ILE A 200 4.47 -1.63 -10.53
C ILE A 200 4.40 -0.12 -10.68
N PHE A 201 5.42 0.60 -10.19
CA PHE A 201 5.47 2.06 -10.20
C PHE A 201 5.46 2.61 -11.63
N THR A 202 6.30 2.10 -12.51
CA THR A 202 6.41 2.58 -13.91
C THR A 202 5.13 2.32 -14.69
N LEU A 203 4.57 1.10 -14.62
CA LEU A 203 3.30 0.78 -15.29
C LEU A 203 2.18 1.71 -14.82
N ARG A 204 2.08 1.94 -13.52
CA ARG A 204 1.04 2.80 -12.96
C ARG A 204 1.24 4.27 -13.34
N MET A 205 2.48 4.78 -13.31
CA MET A 205 2.79 6.15 -13.72
C MET A 205 2.57 6.38 -15.22
N LEU A 206 2.89 5.40 -16.06
CA LEU A 206 2.59 5.43 -17.50
C LEU A 206 1.07 5.46 -17.72
N ALA A 207 0.31 4.61 -17.02
CA ALA A 207 -1.14 4.60 -17.10
C ALA A 207 -1.77 5.95 -16.69
N ILE A 208 -1.25 6.59 -15.64
CA ILE A 208 -1.71 7.92 -15.21
C ILE A 208 -1.35 8.99 -16.25
N ARG A 209 -0.14 8.94 -16.82
CA ARG A 209 0.35 9.95 -17.78
C ARG A 209 -0.35 9.88 -19.14
N TYR A 210 -0.63 8.67 -19.61
CA TYR A 210 -1.25 8.41 -20.91
C TYR A 210 -2.76 8.15 -20.80
N GLU A 211 -3.33 8.36 -19.62
CA GLU A 211 -4.76 8.17 -19.33
C GLU A 211 -5.27 6.80 -19.81
N TRP A 212 -4.46 5.77 -19.61
CA TRP A 212 -4.87 4.41 -19.95
C TRP A 212 -6.06 4.02 -19.07
N GLN A 213 -7.16 3.70 -19.73
CA GLN A 213 -8.40 3.19 -19.15
C GLN A 213 -8.78 1.98 -19.99
N PHE A 214 -9.34 0.95 -19.38
CA PHE A 214 -10.00 -0.06 -20.18
C PHE A 214 -11.52 0.08 -20.16
N PRO A 215 -12.21 -0.54 -21.14
CA PRO A 215 -13.48 -0.02 -21.62
C PRO A 215 -14.55 -0.15 -20.54
N THR A 216 -15.30 0.93 -20.33
CA THR A 216 -16.42 0.91 -19.40
C THR A 216 -17.45 -0.13 -19.88
N LEU A 217 -18.02 -0.88 -18.93
CA LEU A 217 -19.08 -1.87 -19.19
C LEU A 217 -20.45 -1.21 -19.47
N GLU A 218 -20.46 -0.02 -20.09
CA GLU A 218 -21.69 0.66 -20.50
C GLU A 218 -22.28 -0.04 -21.72
N TRP A 219 -23.19 -0.98 -21.46
CA TRP A 219 -24.10 -1.50 -22.47
C TRP A 219 -25.12 -0.40 -22.80
N LYS A 220 -24.91 0.31 -23.92
CA LYS A 220 -25.92 1.20 -24.50
C LYS A 220 -27.11 0.34 -24.97
N TYR A 221 -28.26 0.49 -24.31
CA TYR A 221 -29.56 0.09 -24.84
C TYR A 221 -30.19 1.24 -25.63
#